data_AF-A0A8T5BXG6-F1
#
_entry.id   AF-A0A8T5BXG6-F1
#
_cell.length_a   1.000
_cell.length_b   1.000
_cell.length_c   1.000
_cell.angle_alpha   90.00
_cell.angle_beta   90.00
_cell.angle_gamma   90.00
#
_symmetry.space_group_name_H-M   'P 1'
#
loop_
_entity.id
_entity.type
_entity.pdbx_description
1 polymer ?
#
loop_
_entity_poly.entity_id
_entity_poly.type
_entity_poly.pdbx_seq_one_letter_code
_entity_poly.pdbx_strand_id
1 'polypeptide(L)'
;KLCEVPVERIKRVYNPIEGLRKLKKKSTLKKIEKEALECLKTLKMESNVPWSSLGISGSILAGTYNESSDIDPIVFGSENCLKVHSTLRRLLEEGDTPFKPYSIEDLRELFNFRSKDTQMSFKDFIVTESRKVFQGKFMNRDYFIRFVKKPSEIVEKYGDTQYRNVGYARVEAVVTDDSEAIFTPCAYKIEDPKVLEGPKLQPILEIVSFRGRFCEQARKNEQILAQGKIEHVKNLRTKEEYYRLIIGNTPKDYMILKS
;
A
#
# COMPACT_ATOMS: atom_id res chain seq x y z
N LYS A 1 -3.24 -0.19 -24.85
CA LYS A 1 -3.55 -1.61 -24.52
C LYS A 1 -3.56 -1.71 -23.01
N LEU A 2 -4.69 -2.05 -22.38
CA LEU A 2 -4.74 -2.27 -20.94
C LEU A 2 -3.89 -3.51 -20.60
N CYS A 3 -3.17 -3.46 -19.49
CA CYS A 3 -2.40 -4.61 -19.00
C CYS A 3 -3.35 -5.50 -18.20
N GLU A 4 -4.26 -6.18 -18.90
CA GLU A 4 -5.26 -7.06 -18.31
C GLU A 4 -5.27 -8.41 -19.01
N VAL A 5 -5.67 -9.45 -18.29
CA VAL A 5 -5.91 -10.77 -18.87
C VAL A 5 -7.35 -10.77 -19.38
N PRO A 6 -7.61 -11.00 -20.68
CA PRO A 6 -8.96 -11.14 -21.19
C PRO A 6 -9.75 -12.17 -20.40
N VAL A 7 -11.02 -11.90 -20.09
CA VAL A 7 -11.83 -12.71 -19.17
C VAL A 7 -11.87 -14.17 -19.61
N GLU A 8 -12.01 -14.41 -20.91
CA GLU A 8 -12.03 -15.72 -21.54
C GLU A 8 -10.69 -16.49 -21.43
N ARG A 9 -9.59 -15.82 -21.06
CA ARG A 9 -8.27 -16.43 -20.84
C ARG A 9 -7.96 -16.66 -19.36
N ILE A 10 -8.86 -16.30 -18.45
CA ILE A 10 -8.65 -16.51 -17.01
C ILE A 10 -8.83 -17.99 -16.67
N LYS A 11 -7.72 -18.70 -16.40
CA LYS A 11 -7.75 -20.10 -15.96
C LYS A 11 -8.19 -20.27 -14.51
N ARG A 12 -7.80 -19.36 -13.63
CA ARG A 12 -8.07 -19.44 -12.18
C ARG A 12 -8.02 -18.07 -11.54
N VAL A 13 -8.98 -17.81 -10.64
CA VAL A 13 -8.97 -16.65 -9.76
C VAL A 13 -8.49 -17.08 -8.37
N TYR A 14 -7.53 -16.35 -7.82
CA TYR A 14 -7.05 -16.55 -6.47
C TYR A 14 -7.76 -15.57 -5.54
N ASN A 15 -8.69 -16.07 -4.73
CA ASN A 15 -9.45 -15.26 -3.78
C ASN A 15 -8.78 -15.32 -2.38
N PRO A 16 -8.34 -14.18 -1.81
CA PRO A 16 -7.65 -14.16 -0.52
C PRO A 16 -8.48 -14.65 0.67
N ILE A 17 -9.78 -14.37 0.69
CA ILE A 17 -10.71 -14.79 1.75
C ILE A 17 -10.90 -16.31 1.68
N GLU A 18 -11.08 -16.86 0.47
CA GLU A 18 -11.14 -18.31 0.28
C GLU A 18 -9.82 -19.00 0.58
N GLY A 19 -8.69 -18.38 0.24
CA GLY A 19 -7.35 -18.85 0.59
C GLY A 19 -7.19 -19.04 2.09
N LEU A 20 -7.59 -18.03 2.87
CA LEU A 20 -7.56 -18.09 4.33
C LEU A 20 -8.54 -19.14 4.86
N ARG A 21 -9.75 -19.25 4.28
CA ARG A 21 -10.71 -20.30 4.63
C ARG A 21 -10.14 -21.71 4.41
N LYS A 22 -9.41 -21.94 3.31
CA LYS A 22 -8.75 -23.22 3.01
C LYS A 22 -7.59 -23.48 3.97
N LEU A 23 -6.76 -22.47 4.24
CA LEU A 23 -5.66 -22.54 5.20
C LEU A 23 -6.16 -22.98 6.58
N LYS A 24 -7.24 -22.37 7.08
CA LYS A 24 -7.86 -22.71 8.36
C LYS A 24 -8.39 -24.14 8.46
N LYS A 25 -8.76 -24.76 7.34
CA LYS A 25 -9.35 -26.12 7.29
C LYS A 25 -8.31 -27.21 7.03
N LYS A 26 -7.05 -26.84 6.80
CA LYS A 26 -5.99 -27.80 6.47
C LYS A 26 -5.63 -28.61 7.71
N SER A 27 -5.60 -29.94 7.59
CA SER A 27 -5.25 -30.86 8.68
C SER A 27 -3.79 -30.76 9.11
N THR A 28 -2.89 -30.50 8.15
CA THR A 28 -1.46 -30.37 8.41
C THR A 28 -0.93 -29.09 7.77
N LEU A 29 -0.45 -28.18 8.61
CA LEU A 29 0.14 -26.91 8.21
C LEU A 29 1.66 -27.00 8.21
N LYS A 30 2.31 -26.48 7.16
CA LYS A 30 3.75 -26.22 7.17
C LYS A 30 4.09 -25.05 8.09
N LYS A 31 5.37 -24.84 8.41
CA LYS A 31 5.82 -23.78 9.34
C LYS A 31 5.26 -22.38 8.98
N ILE A 32 5.48 -21.92 7.76
CA ILE A 32 4.97 -20.62 7.28
C ILE A 32 3.43 -20.53 7.30
N GLU A 33 2.73 -21.63 7.02
CA GLU A 33 1.27 -21.69 7.07
C GLU A 33 0.75 -21.55 8.50
N LYS A 34 1.46 -22.11 9.50
CA LYS A 34 1.16 -21.91 10.92
C LYS A 34 1.40 -20.46 11.31
N GLU A 35 2.57 -19.90 10.97
CA GLU A 35 2.93 -18.51 11.28
C GLU A 35 1.93 -17.52 10.65
N ALA A 36 1.52 -17.72 9.40
CA ALA A 36 0.51 -16.90 8.74
C ALA A 36 -0.87 -17.00 9.40
N LEU A 37 -1.28 -18.22 9.79
CA LEU A 37 -2.56 -18.41 10.47
C LEU A 37 -2.55 -17.77 11.87
N GLU A 38 -1.46 -17.90 12.62
CA GLU A 38 -1.30 -17.22 13.92
C GLU A 38 -1.29 -15.69 13.76
N CYS A 39 -0.58 -15.15 12.75
CA CYS A 39 -0.60 -13.72 12.43
C CYS A 39 -2.04 -13.20 12.24
N LEU A 40 -2.80 -13.86 11.36
CA LEU A 40 -4.18 -13.47 11.07
C LEU A 40 -5.13 -13.70 12.26
N LYS A 41 -4.90 -14.72 13.11
CA LYS A 41 -5.64 -14.90 14.37
C LYS A 41 -5.37 -13.76 15.34
N THR A 42 -4.11 -13.38 15.54
CA THR A 42 -3.75 -12.26 16.42
C THR A 42 -4.39 -10.97 15.94
N LEU A 43 -4.25 -10.61 14.66
CA LEU A 43 -4.92 -9.43 14.10
C LEU A 43 -6.44 -9.46 14.30
N LYS A 44 -7.07 -10.63 14.08
CA LYS A 44 -8.50 -10.78 14.29
C LYS A 44 -8.90 -10.52 15.76
N MET A 45 -8.20 -11.13 16.71
CA MET A 45 -8.52 -11.05 18.14
C MET A 45 -8.26 -9.64 18.67
N GLU A 46 -7.06 -9.13 18.45
CA GLU A 46 -6.60 -7.83 18.97
C GLU A 46 -7.37 -6.65 18.37
N SER A 47 -7.78 -6.74 17.10
CA SER A 47 -8.55 -5.68 16.42
C SER A 47 -10.06 -5.86 16.48
N ASN A 48 -10.53 -6.96 17.04
CA ASN A 48 -11.95 -7.35 17.07
C ASN A 48 -12.63 -7.24 15.68
N VAL A 49 -12.00 -7.82 14.65
CA VAL A 49 -12.55 -7.86 13.29
C VAL A 49 -13.05 -9.26 12.92
N PRO A 50 -14.02 -9.41 12.00
CA PRO A 50 -14.49 -10.72 11.60
C PRO A 50 -13.50 -11.43 10.66
N TRP A 51 -13.53 -12.77 10.63
CA TRP A 51 -12.74 -13.53 9.64
C TRP A 51 -13.07 -13.17 8.19
N SER A 52 -14.30 -12.72 7.91
CA SER A 52 -14.76 -12.34 6.58
C SER A 52 -14.13 -11.04 6.07
N SER A 53 -13.48 -10.24 6.92
CA SER A 53 -12.71 -9.06 6.52
C SER A 53 -11.22 -9.33 6.37
N LEU A 54 -10.77 -10.58 6.51
CA LEU A 54 -9.36 -10.95 6.42
C LEU A 54 -9.14 -11.94 5.27
N GLY A 55 -7.99 -11.83 4.63
CA GLY A 55 -7.53 -12.75 3.59
C GLY A 55 -6.03 -12.96 3.65
N ILE A 56 -5.55 -13.97 2.93
CA ILE A 56 -4.12 -14.22 2.72
C ILE A 56 -3.82 -14.19 1.23
N SER A 57 -2.72 -13.56 0.83
CA SER A 57 -2.31 -13.40 -0.56
C SER A 57 -0.92 -14.00 -0.82
N GLY A 58 -0.29 -13.56 -1.90
CA GLY A 58 1.10 -13.84 -2.22
C GLY A 58 1.40 -15.32 -2.43
N SER A 59 2.60 -15.72 -2.06
CA SER A 59 3.12 -17.06 -2.29
C SER A 59 2.34 -18.14 -1.51
N ILE A 60 1.77 -17.80 -0.35
CA ILE A 60 0.91 -18.69 0.44
C ILE A 60 -0.39 -19.00 -0.31
N LEU A 61 -1.05 -17.98 -0.87
CA LEU A 61 -2.27 -18.15 -1.66
C LEU A 61 -2.01 -18.92 -2.96
N ALA A 62 -0.88 -18.66 -3.61
CA ALA A 62 -0.45 -19.33 -4.84
C ALA A 62 0.08 -20.75 -4.61
N GLY A 63 0.50 -21.08 -3.38
CA GLY A 63 1.17 -22.34 -3.05
C GLY A 63 2.62 -22.43 -3.51
N THR A 64 3.27 -21.29 -3.78
CA THR A 64 4.63 -21.18 -4.32
C THR A 64 5.64 -20.64 -3.30
N TYR A 65 5.30 -20.72 -2.01
CA TYR A 65 6.13 -20.21 -0.92
C TYR A 65 7.37 -21.09 -0.66
N ASN A 66 8.40 -20.44 -0.14
CA ASN A 66 9.64 -21.03 0.34
C ASN A 66 9.95 -20.50 1.76
N GLU A 67 11.12 -20.82 2.29
CA GLU A 67 11.50 -20.40 3.66
C GLU A 67 11.70 -18.89 3.81
N SER A 68 12.07 -18.19 2.73
CA SER A 68 12.25 -16.74 2.69
C SER A 68 10.99 -15.98 2.28
N SER A 69 9.83 -16.66 2.20
CA SER A 69 8.57 -16.01 1.82
C SER A 69 7.98 -15.24 2.98
N ASP A 70 7.43 -14.07 2.64
CA ASP A 70 6.71 -13.18 3.55
C ASP A 70 5.30 -13.72 3.84
N ILE A 71 4.66 -13.13 4.85
CA ILE A 71 3.23 -13.25 5.10
C ILE A 71 2.55 -12.05 4.43
N ASP A 72 1.58 -12.30 3.55
CA ASP A 72 0.84 -11.25 2.85
C ASP A 72 -0.64 -11.16 3.29
N PRO A 73 -0.98 -10.68 4.51
CA PRO A 73 -2.37 -10.49 4.89
C PRO A 73 -3.04 -9.41 4.06
N ILE A 74 -4.34 -9.58 3.82
CA ILE A 74 -5.20 -8.53 3.27
C ILE A 74 -6.33 -8.26 4.26
N VAL A 75 -6.59 -6.99 4.51
CA VAL A 75 -7.72 -6.52 5.32
C VAL A 75 -8.69 -5.79 4.41
N PHE A 76 -9.97 -6.14 4.51
CA PHE A 76 -11.04 -5.63 3.66
C PHE A 76 -12.03 -4.75 4.42
N GLY A 77 -12.32 -3.59 3.85
CA GLY A 77 -13.31 -2.64 4.36
C GLY A 77 -12.66 -1.54 5.19
N SER A 78 -12.97 -0.29 4.92
CA SER A 78 -12.29 0.89 5.50
C SER A 78 -12.30 0.85 7.02
N GLU A 79 -13.44 0.55 7.63
CA GLU A 79 -13.58 0.44 9.08
C GLU A 79 -12.66 -0.64 9.69
N ASN A 80 -12.63 -1.84 9.08
CA ASN A 80 -11.76 -2.93 9.56
C ASN A 80 -10.28 -2.61 9.33
N CYS A 81 -9.96 -1.95 8.22
CA CYS A 81 -8.60 -1.52 7.92
C CYS A 81 -8.09 -0.55 9.00
N LEU A 82 -8.89 0.45 9.36
CA LEU A 82 -8.55 1.41 10.41
C LEU A 82 -8.37 0.73 11.77
N LYS A 83 -9.26 -0.21 12.15
CA LYS A 83 -9.14 -1.00 13.38
C LYS A 83 -7.85 -1.83 13.41
N VAL A 84 -7.53 -2.51 12.32
CA VAL A 84 -6.31 -3.33 12.23
C VAL A 84 -5.06 -2.45 12.23
N HIS A 85 -5.06 -1.34 11.50
CA HIS A 85 -3.95 -0.40 11.47
C HIS A 85 -3.67 0.22 12.86
N SER A 86 -4.70 0.66 13.59
CA SER A 86 -4.52 1.19 14.96
C SER A 86 -4.04 0.11 15.94
N THR A 87 -4.52 -1.12 15.79
CA THR A 87 -4.06 -2.26 16.60
C THR A 87 -2.61 -2.58 16.32
N LEU A 88 -2.20 -2.65 15.05
CA LEU A 88 -0.80 -2.91 14.67
C LEU A 88 0.13 -1.86 15.28
N ARG A 89 -0.24 -0.58 15.20
CA ARG A 89 0.52 0.50 15.83
C ARG A 89 0.76 0.22 17.32
N ARG A 90 -0.32 -0.07 18.07
CA ARG A 90 -0.24 -0.44 19.49
C ARG A 90 0.66 -1.68 19.72
N LEU A 91 0.46 -2.76 18.97
CA LEU A 91 1.22 -4.01 19.14
C LEU A 91 2.72 -3.83 18.86
N LEU A 92 3.08 -2.94 17.93
CA LEU A 92 4.47 -2.59 17.62
C LEU A 92 5.11 -1.72 18.71
N GLU A 93 4.32 -0.86 19.37
CA GLU A 93 4.77 0.02 20.46
C GLU A 93 4.91 -0.73 21.80
N GLU A 94 4.08 -1.73 22.09
CA GLU A 94 4.10 -2.51 23.34
C GLU A 94 5.37 -3.35 23.53
N GLY A 95 6.07 -3.71 22.46
CA GLY A 95 7.38 -4.35 22.51
C GLY A 95 7.41 -5.82 22.97
N ASP A 96 6.40 -6.32 23.69
CA ASP A 96 6.27 -7.74 24.11
C ASP A 96 5.18 -8.50 23.31
N THR A 97 5.05 -8.16 22.03
CA THR A 97 4.13 -8.87 21.11
C THR A 97 4.91 -9.66 20.06
N PRO A 98 4.28 -10.61 19.37
CA PRO A 98 4.90 -11.30 18.22
C PRO A 98 5.18 -10.38 17.03
N PHE A 99 4.57 -9.18 16.99
CA PHE A 99 4.83 -8.16 15.98
C PHE A 99 6.02 -7.31 16.41
N LYS A 100 6.99 -7.14 15.51
CA LYS A 100 8.16 -6.29 15.73
C LYS A 100 8.30 -5.30 14.57
N PRO A 101 8.65 -4.04 14.85
CA PRO A 101 9.05 -3.12 13.80
C PRO A 101 10.35 -3.61 13.17
N TYR A 102 10.64 -3.15 11.96
CA TYR A 102 11.95 -3.40 11.36
C TYR A 102 13.07 -2.73 12.16
N SER A 103 14.14 -3.49 12.41
CA SER A 103 15.40 -2.94 12.90
C SER A 103 16.10 -2.10 11.81
N ILE A 104 17.17 -1.39 12.17
CA ILE A 104 17.96 -0.65 11.18
C ILE A 104 18.60 -1.60 10.17
N GLU A 105 18.96 -2.81 10.59
CA GLU A 105 19.49 -3.87 9.73
C GLU A 105 18.43 -4.35 8.74
N ASP A 106 17.21 -4.65 9.22
CA ASP A 106 16.08 -5.02 8.35
C ASP A 106 15.77 -3.90 7.33
N LEU A 107 15.75 -2.63 7.77
CA LEU A 107 15.53 -1.49 6.88
C LEU A 107 16.65 -1.35 5.84
N ARG A 108 17.88 -1.73 6.17
CA ARG A 108 19.02 -1.71 5.24
C ARG A 108 18.91 -2.80 4.19
N GLU A 109 18.49 -4.00 4.59
CA GLU A 109 18.17 -5.09 3.67
C GLU A 109 17.02 -4.69 2.74
N LEU A 110 15.94 -4.13 3.30
CA LEU A 110 14.79 -3.64 2.54
C LEU A 110 15.19 -2.51 1.58
N PHE A 111 16.07 -1.59 2.02
CA PHE A 111 16.62 -0.55 1.17
C PHE A 111 17.40 -1.15 0.01
N ASN A 112 18.32 -2.10 0.26
CA ASN A 112 19.11 -2.73 -0.80
C ASN A 112 18.26 -3.54 -1.79
N PHE A 113 17.18 -4.14 -1.32
CA PHE A 113 16.20 -4.81 -2.17
C PHE A 113 15.45 -3.81 -3.06
N ARG A 114 15.04 -2.66 -2.50
CA ARG A 114 14.23 -1.63 -3.19
C ARG A 114 15.05 -0.55 -3.92
N SER A 115 16.34 -0.40 -3.65
CA SER A 115 17.19 0.72 -4.11
C SER A 115 17.42 0.71 -5.62
N LYS A 116 17.34 -0.48 -6.24
CA LYS A 116 17.29 -0.61 -7.71
C LYS A 116 16.09 0.12 -8.32
N ASP A 117 15.04 0.33 -7.53
CA ASP A 117 13.75 0.88 -7.95
C ASP A 117 13.45 2.27 -7.37
N THR A 118 14.37 2.93 -6.65
CA THR A 118 14.07 4.25 -6.04
C THR A 118 15.30 5.12 -5.83
N GLN A 119 15.25 6.34 -6.36
CA GLN A 119 16.23 7.39 -6.09
C GLN A 119 15.92 8.09 -4.77
N MET A 120 16.36 7.52 -3.65
CA MET A 120 16.29 8.17 -2.34
C MET A 120 17.50 7.79 -1.48
N SER A 121 17.89 8.69 -0.57
CA SER A 121 18.96 8.38 0.37
C SER A 121 18.49 7.36 1.40
N PHE A 122 19.42 6.59 1.98
CA PHE A 122 19.09 5.66 3.06
C PHE A 122 18.53 6.41 4.29
N LYS A 123 18.98 7.65 4.53
CA LYS A 123 18.46 8.49 5.60
C LYS A 123 16.97 8.80 5.41
N ASP A 124 16.59 9.26 4.22
CA ASP A 124 15.18 9.57 3.90
C ASP A 124 14.31 8.30 3.91
N PHE A 125 14.91 7.17 3.53
CA PHE A 125 14.27 5.86 3.57
C PHE A 125 13.92 5.47 5.00
N ILE A 126 14.87 5.56 5.93
CA ILE A 126 14.61 5.25 7.34
C ILE A 126 13.50 6.14 7.90
N VAL A 127 13.56 7.46 7.64
CA VAL A 127 12.57 8.42 8.16
C VAL A 127 11.15 8.03 7.77
N THR A 128 10.94 7.55 6.55
CA THR A 128 9.61 7.18 6.05
C THR A 128 9.23 5.75 6.42
N GLU A 129 10.10 4.77 6.21
CA GLU A 129 9.80 3.35 6.32
C GLU A 129 9.70 2.88 7.77
N SER A 130 10.44 3.48 8.71
CA SER A 130 10.36 3.16 10.15
C SER A 130 9.01 3.47 10.77
N ARG A 131 8.21 4.33 10.12
CA ARG A 131 6.91 4.79 10.62
C ARG A 131 5.72 3.95 10.14
N LYS A 132 5.96 3.00 9.22
CA LYS A 132 4.94 2.22 8.52
C LYS A 132 4.60 0.97 9.31
N VAL A 133 3.34 0.85 9.73
CA VAL A 133 2.90 -0.26 10.59
C VAL A 133 2.43 -1.48 9.81
N PHE A 134 2.21 -1.35 8.50
CA PHE A 134 1.76 -2.46 7.65
C PHE A 134 2.89 -3.42 7.24
N GLN A 135 4.13 -3.14 7.61
CA GLN A 135 5.28 -3.99 7.34
C GLN A 135 6.17 -4.14 8.58
N GLY A 136 6.83 -5.28 8.71
CA GLY A 136 7.67 -5.60 9.86
C GLY A 136 7.91 -7.09 9.97
N LYS A 137 8.19 -7.58 11.17
CA LYS A 137 8.33 -9.02 11.45
C LYS A 137 7.17 -9.52 12.32
N PHE A 138 6.66 -10.70 12.01
CA PHE A 138 5.78 -11.49 12.87
C PHE A 138 6.47 -12.82 13.16
N MET A 139 6.78 -13.11 14.43
CA MET A 139 7.57 -14.29 14.81
C MET A 139 8.87 -14.44 13.98
N ASN A 140 9.58 -13.32 13.76
CA ASN A 140 10.80 -13.23 12.95
C ASN A 140 10.64 -13.51 11.43
N ARG A 141 9.41 -13.54 10.90
CA ARG A 141 9.14 -13.58 9.46
C ARG A 141 8.59 -12.25 8.98
N ASP A 142 9.02 -11.79 7.80
CA ASP A 142 8.49 -10.59 7.17
C ASP A 142 6.98 -10.68 6.96
N TYR A 143 6.28 -9.57 7.19
CA TYR A 143 4.90 -9.41 6.77
C TYR A 143 4.72 -8.13 5.98
N PHE A 144 3.77 -8.15 5.06
CA PHE A 144 3.29 -6.99 4.33
C PHE A 144 1.76 -7.02 4.25
N ILE A 145 1.10 -6.16 5.02
CA ILE A 145 -0.36 -6.09 5.11
C ILE A 145 -0.87 -5.11 4.05
N ARG A 146 -1.89 -5.51 3.29
CA ARG A 146 -2.61 -4.62 2.39
C ARG A 146 -3.97 -4.27 2.97
N PHE A 147 -4.23 -2.98 3.10
CA PHE A 147 -5.56 -2.45 3.42
C PHE A 147 -6.29 -2.13 2.12
N VAL A 148 -7.48 -2.70 1.94
CA VAL A 148 -8.24 -2.60 0.69
C VAL A 148 -9.71 -2.28 1.00
N LYS A 149 -10.23 -1.28 0.31
CA LYS A 149 -11.67 -0.96 0.36
C LYS A 149 -12.49 -2.08 -0.28
N LYS A 150 -13.68 -2.34 0.27
CA LYS A 150 -14.67 -3.20 -0.38
C LYS A 150 -15.18 -2.53 -1.64
N PRO A 151 -15.56 -3.30 -2.67
CA PRO A 151 -16.19 -2.74 -3.87
C PRO A 151 -17.41 -1.86 -3.57
N SER A 152 -18.16 -2.18 -2.51
CA SER A 152 -19.33 -1.39 -2.07
C SER A 152 -18.99 0.01 -1.51
N GLU A 153 -17.73 0.26 -1.15
CA GLU A 153 -17.26 1.56 -0.65
C GLU A 153 -16.75 2.46 -1.77
N ILE A 154 -16.63 1.93 -3.00
CA ILE A 154 -16.13 2.66 -4.16
C ILE A 154 -17.34 3.23 -4.91
N VAL A 155 -17.48 4.55 -4.87
CA VAL A 155 -18.59 5.29 -5.51
C VAL A 155 -18.35 5.48 -7.01
N GLU A 156 -17.09 5.47 -7.45
CA GLU A 156 -16.70 5.62 -8.85
C GLU A 156 -16.96 4.33 -9.62
N LYS A 157 -17.65 4.43 -10.77
CA LYS A 157 -17.81 3.32 -11.70
C LYS A 157 -16.80 3.44 -12.84
N TYR A 158 -16.44 2.30 -13.42
CA TYR A 158 -15.60 2.29 -14.61
C TYR A 158 -16.23 3.13 -15.72
N GLY A 159 -15.46 4.06 -16.27
CA GLY A 159 -15.90 5.00 -17.29
C GLY A 159 -16.41 6.35 -16.75
N ASP A 160 -16.60 6.50 -15.44
CA ASP A 160 -16.98 7.79 -14.85
C ASP A 160 -15.85 8.83 -14.98
N THR A 161 -14.59 8.38 -14.86
CA THR A 161 -13.41 9.24 -14.93
C THR A 161 -12.51 8.84 -16.11
N GLN A 162 -12.05 9.84 -16.85
CA GLN A 162 -11.05 9.69 -17.89
C GLN A 162 -9.70 10.21 -17.41
N TYR A 163 -8.65 9.45 -17.71
CA TYR A 163 -7.28 9.79 -17.37
C TYR A 163 -6.45 9.91 -18.64
N ARG A 164 -5.76 11.04 -18.82
CA ARG A 164 -4.84 11.27 -19.94
C ARG A 164 -3.45 11.60 -19.42
N ASN A 165 -2.46 10.80 -19.82
CA ASN A 165 -1.06 11.11 -19.56
C ASN A 165 -0.67 12.42 -20.27
N VAL A 166 -0.06 13.34 -19.52
CA VAL A 166 0.38 14.66 -20.01
C VAL A 166 1.86 14.93 -19.71
N GLY A 167 2.64 13.88 -19.43
CA GLY A 167 4.08 13.94 -19.21
C GLY A 167 4.53 13.44 -17.84
N TYR A 168 5.69 13.92 -17.41
CA TYR A 168 6.28 13.68 -16.09
C TYR A 168 6.57 15.01 -15.42
N ALA A 169 6.39 15.07 -14.11
CA ALA A 169 6.66 16.27 -13.32
C ALA A 169 7.36 15.92 -12.01
N ARG A 170 8.16 16.87 -11.53
CA ARG A 170 8.74 16.90 -10.19
C ARG A 170 8.13 18.07 -9.44
N VAL A 171 7.46 17.80 -8.32
CA VAL A 171 6.60 18.75 -7.61
C VAL A 171 6.97 18.79 -6.13
N GLU A 172 7.07 19.99 -5.58
CA GLU A 172 7.02 20.24 -4.14
C GLU A 172 5.60 20.62 -3.74
N ALA A 173 5.10 20.09 -2.63
CA ALA A 173 3.76 20.42 -2.14
C ALA A 173 3.64 20.16 -0.63
N VAL A 174 2.51 20.57 -0.05
CA VAL A 174 2.12 20.22 1.33
C VAL A 174 0.98 19.22 1.29
N VAL A 175 1.05 18.15 2.07
CA VAL A 175 -0.06 17.18 2.18
C VAL A 175 -1.16 17.76 3.05
N THR A 176 -2.39 17.83 2.53
CA THR A 176 -3.55 18.37 3.27
C THR A 176 -4.48 17.29 3.79
N ASP A 177 -4.47 16.10 3.18
CA ASP A 177 -5.31 14.97 3.53
C ASP A 177 -4.58 13.65 3.22
N ASP A 178 -4.35 12.85 4.26
CA ASP A 178 -3.73 11.53 4.24
C ASP A 178 -4.72 10.41 4.64
N SER A 179 -6.04 10.67 4.63
CA SER A 179 -7.06 9.69 5.00
C SER A 179 -7.04 8.43 4.13
N GLU A 180 -6.53 8.54 2.91
CA GLU A 180 -6.39 7.45 1.94
C GLU A 180 -4.98 6.82 1.95
N ALA A 181 -4.07 7.27 2.82
CA ALA A 181 -2.65 6.89 2.78
C ALA A 181 -2.38 5.43 3.13
N ILE A 182 -3.25 4.78 3.93
CA ILE A 182 -3.06 3.37 4.32
C ILE A 182 -3.50 2.39 3.23
N PHE A 183 -4.36 2.81 2.30
CA PHE A 183 -5.00 1.90 1.36
C PHE A 183 -4.11 1.62 0.15
N THR A 184 -4.37 0.52 -0.55
CA THR A 184 -3.83 0.30 -1.90
C THR A 184 -4.99 0.28 -2.91
N PRO A 185 -5.05 1.20 -3.89
CA PRO A 185 -4.15 2.34 -4.08
C PRO A 185 -4.24 3.37 -2.93
N CYS A 186 -3.14 4.08 -2.68
CA CYS A 186 -3.11 5.19 -1.73
C CYS A 186 -3.22 6.53 -2.47
N ALA A 187 -3.81 7.52 -1.80
CA ALA A 187 -3.89 8.89 -2.30
C ALA A 187 -3.55 9.90 -1.21
N TYR A 188 -2.99 11.03 -1.63
CA TYR A 188 -2.67 12.18 -0.79
C TYR A 188 -3.21 13.42 -1.49
N LYS A 189 -4.09 14.19 -0.83
CA LYS A 189 -4.43 15.52 -1.33
C LYS A 189 -3.30 16.48 -0.98
N ILE A 190 -3.04 17.41 -1.88
CA ILE A 190 -1.94 18.36 -1.74
C ILE A 190 -2.41 19.78 -1.99
N GLU A 191 -1.68 20.74 -1.43
CA GLU A 191 -1.81 22.16 -1.71
C GLU A 191 -0.46 22.79 -2.09
N ASP A 192 -0.53 23.99 -2.66
CA ASP A 192 0.61 24.79 -3.13
C ASP A 192 1.64 24.01 -3.98
N PRO A 193 1.20 23.25 -5.02
CA PRO A 193 2.11 22.47 -5.85
C PRO A 193 3.04 23.37 -6.66
N LYS A 194 4.33 23.34 -6.32
CA LYS A 194 5.40 23.97 -7.08
C LYS A 194 6.06 22.97 -8.02
N VAL A 195 5.78 23.11 -9.31
CA VAL A 195 6.42 22.30 -10.36
C VAL A 195 7.87 22.76 -10.55
N LEU A 196 8.82 21.90 -10.18
CA LEU A 196 10.26 22.12 -10.34
C LEU A 196 10.76 21.71 -11.73
N GLU A 197 10.20 20.61 -12.25
CA GLU A 197 10.49 20.08 -13.58
C GLU A 197 9.22 19.54 -14.22
N GLY A 198 9.16 19.57 -15.56
CA GLY A 198 8.01 19.11 -16.32
C GLY A 198 7.02 20.21 -16.68
N PRO A 199 5.83 19.84 -17.18
CA PRO A 199 4.85 20.80 -17.66
C PRO A 199 4.18 21.52 -16.49
N LYS A 200 4.05 22.86 -16.59
CA LYS A 200 3.46 23.74 -15.57
C LYS A 200 1.93 23.70 -15.60
N LEU A 201 1.37 22.51 -15.39
CA LEU A 201 -0.07 22.25 -15.41
C LEU A 201 -0.66 22.49 -14.02
N GLN A 202 -1.85 23.11 -13.95
CA GLN A 202 -2.55 23.43 -12.72
C GLN A 202 -4.08 23.31 -12.94
N PRO A 203 -4.87 22.99 -11.90
CA PRO A 203 -4.43 22.67 -10.55
C PRO A 203 -3.95 21.22 -10.42
N ILE A 204 -2.84 20.98 -9.70
CA ILE A 204 -2.43 19.62 -9.28
C ILE A 204 -2.97 19.37 -7.88
N LEU A 205 -3.91 18.44 -7.73
CA LEU A 205 -4.68 18.31 -6.47
C LEU A 205 -4.29 17.09 -5.63
N GLU A 206 -3.69 16.07 -6.24
CA GLU A 206 -3.40 14.83 -5.52
C GLU A 206 -2.19 14.07 -6.06
N ILE A 207 -1.64 13.21 -5.21
CA ILE A 207 -0.63 12.22 -5.54
C ILE A 207 -1.22 10.84 -5.26
N VAL A 208 -1.12 9.93 -6.24
CA VAL A 208 -1.71 8.58 -6.17
C VAL A 208 -0.65 7.52 -6.45
N SER A 209 -0.74 6.38 -5.76
CA SER A 209 0.09 5.22 -6.06
C SER A 209 -0.70 3.92 -5.96
N PHE A 210 -0.45 3.02 -6.90
CA PHE A 210 -0.95 1.64 -6.90
C PHE A 210 0.05 0.66 -6.28
N ARG A 211 1.20 1.15 -5.81
CA ARG A 211 2.23 0.37 -5.14
C ARG A 211 2.14 0.59 -3.63
N GLY A 212 1.84 -0.47 -2.90
CA GLY A 212 1.71 -0.42 -1.43
C GLY A 212 2.93 0.14 -0.69
N ARG A 213 4.12 0.14 -1.30
CA ARG A 213 5.31 0.78 -0.71
C ARG A 213 5.16 2.29 -0.49
N PHE A 214 4.25 2.97 -1.20
CA PHE A 214 3.95 4.39 -1.00
C PHE A 214 2.77 4.62 -0.04
N CYS A 215 2.20 3.56 0.54
CA CYS A 215 1.29 3.73 1.66
C CYS A 215 2.04 4.32 2.86
N GLU A 216 1.36 5.16 3.65
CA GLU A 216 1.92 5.86 4.82
C GLU A 216 3.24 6.62 4.52
N GLN A 217 3.43 7.11 3.30
CA GLN A 217 4.66 7.77 2.87
C GLN A 217 4.81 9.17 3.48
N ALA A 218 3.71 9.90 3.58
CA ALA A 218 3.63 11.20 4.24
C ALA A 218 2.33 11.32 5.04
N ARG A 219 2.29 12.30 5.92
CA ARG A 219 1.15 12.63 6.78
C ARG A 219 0.64 14.03 6.49
N LYS A 220 -0.60 14.30 6.90
CA LYS A 220 -1.15 15.66 6.85
C LYS A 220 -0.19 16.68 7.47
N ASN A 221 -0.06 17.82 6.80
CA ASN A 221 0.84 18.95 7.06
C ASN A 221 2.33 18.71 6.77
N GLU A 222 2.75 17.53 6.30
CA GLU A 222 4.15 17.30 5.91
C GLU A 222 4.42 17.90 4.51
N GLN A 223 5.60 18.54 4.37
CA GLN A 223 6.11 18.97 3.08
C GLN A 223 6.75 17.79 2.35
N ILE A 224 6.51 17.71 1.04
CA ILE A 224 7.00 16.60 0.22
C ILE A 224 7.66 17.09 -1.06
N LEU A 225 8.59 16.29 -1.56
CA LEU A 225 9.10 16.35 -2.92
C LEU A 225 8.74 15.03 -3.61
N ALA A 226 7.99 15.09 -4.70
CA ALA A 226 7.54 13.92 -5.43
C ALA A 226 7.88 14.03 -6.93
N GLN A 227 8.19 12.90 -7.54
CA GLN A 227 8.38 12.77 -8.97
C GLN A 227 7.54 11.63 -9.50
N GLY A 228 6.78 11.90 -10.57
CA GLY A 228 5.92 10.90 -11.18
C GLY A 228 5.33 11.36 -12.50
N LYS A 229 4.48 10.49 -13.04
CA LYS A 229 3.70 10.73 -14.25
C LYS A 229 2.55 11.67 -13.92
N ILE A 230 2.39 12.74 -14.70
CA ILE A 230 1.25 13.64 -14.53
C ILE A 230 0.10 13.19 -15.43
N GLU A 231 -1.10 13.14 -14.86
CA GLU A 231 -2.33 12.78 -15.56
C GLU A 231 -3.35 13.90 -15.43
N HIS A 232 -3.96 14.27 -16.56
CA HIS A 232 -5.19 15.07 -16.59
C HIS A 232 -6.35 14.14 -16.25
N VAL A 233 -7.10 14.51 -15.22
CA VAL A 233 -8.27 13.79 -14.71
C VAL A 233 -9.50 14.56 -15.14
N LYS A 234 -10.45 13.86 -15.77
CA LYS A 234 -11.75 14.41 -16.16
C LYS A 234 -12.87 13.53 -15.65
N ASN A 235 -13.61 14.00 -14.66
CA ASN A 235 -14.79 13.31 -14.15
C ASN A 235 -15.99 13.66 -15.04
N LEU A 236 -16.52 12.70 -15.78
CA LEU A 236 -17.62 12.92 -16.72
C LEU A 236 -18.96 13.19 -16.02
N ARG A 237 -19.10 12.78 -14.76
CA ARG A 237 -20.30 12.95 -13.94
C ARG A 237 -20.34 14.32 -13.27
N THR A 238 -19.26 14.70 -12.57
CA THR A 238 -19.18 16.00 -11.85
C THR A 238 -18.72 17.14 -12.75
N LYS A 239 -18.16 16.84 -13.93
CA LYS A 239 -17.48 17.78 -14.83
C LYS A 239 -16.22 18.41 -14.25
N GLU A 240 -15.73 17.91 -13.12
CA GLU A 240 -14.47 18.36 -12.54
C GLU A 240 -13.29 17.93 -13.41
N GLU A 241 -12.35 18.85 -13.58
CA GLU A 241 -11.10 18.63 -14.29
C GLU A 241 -9.92 19.14 -13.46
N TYR A 242 -8.90 18.31 -13.31
CA TYR A 242 -7.70 18.64 -12.53
C TYR A 242 -6.52 17.77 -12.98
N TYR A 243 -5.35 17.97 -12.38
CA TYR A 243 -4.17 17.14 -12.60
C TYR A 243 -3.80 16.36 -11.35
N ARG A 244 -3.28 15.15 -11.53
CA ARG A 244 -2.70 14.34 -10.45
C ARG A 244 -1.30 13.85 -10.81
N LEU A 245 -0.52 13.54 -9.79
CA LEU A 245 0.76 12.86 -9.95
C LEU A 245 0.61 11.38 -9.61
N ILE A 246 0.95 10.48 -10.53
CA ILE A 246 1.07 9.04 -10.24
C ILE A 246 2.52 8.68 -10.01
N ILE A 247 2.81 8.10 -8.86
CA ILE A 247 4.13 7.58 -8.49
C ILE A 247 4.12 6.05 -8.44
N GLY A 248 5.29 5.43 -8.67
CA GLY A 248 5.48 3.97 -8.65
C GLY A 248 5.29 3.25 -9.99
N ASN A 249 5.27 3.99 -11.11
CA ASN A 249 5.29 3.42 -12.46
C ASN A 249 6.70 3.05 -12.92
N THR A 250 7.71 3.83 -12.54
CA THR A 250 9.11 3.61 -12.92
C THR A 250 10.04 3.70 -11.70
N PRO A 251 11.26 3.15 -11.77
CA PRO A 251 12.30 3.33 -10.75
C PRO A 251 12.68 4.79 -10.42
N LYS A 252 12.35 5.73 -11.32
CA LYS A 252 12.60 7.16 -11.15
C LYS A 252 11.49 7.84 -10.35
N ASP A 253 10.36 7.18 -10.12
CA ASP A 253 9.25 7.77 -9.38
C ASP A 253 9.54 7.66 -7.88
N TYR A 254 9.39 8.76 -7.15
CA TYR A 254 9.63 8.80 -5.71
C TYR A 254 8.75 9.84 -5.03
N MET A 255 8.71 9.76 -3.70
CA MET A 255 8.10 10.75 -2.83
C MET A 255 8.88 10.74 -1.51
N ILE A 256 9.50 11.86 -1.18
CA ILE A 256 10.30 12.03 0.04
C ILE A 256 9.75 13.21 0.85
N LEU A 257 9.96 13.18 2.16
CA LEU A 257 9.66 14.32 3.02
C LEU A 257 10.72 15.39 2.85
N LYS A 258 10.30 16.66 2.81
CA LYS A 258 11.21 17.80 2.97
C LYS A 258 11.26 18.16 4.46
N SER A 259 12.47 18.15 5.00
CA SER A 259 12.81 18.69 6.32
C SER A 259 12.87 20.22 6.30
#